data_AF-A0A5D2EN00-F1
#
_entry.id   AF-A0A5D2EN00-F1
#
_cell.length_a   1.000
_cell.length_b   1.000
_cell.length_c   1.000
_cell.angle_alpha   90.00
_cell.angle_beta   90.00
_cell.angle_gamma   90.00
#
_symmetry.space_group_name_H-M   'P 1'
#
loop_
_entity.id
_entity.type
_entity.pdbx_description
1 polymer ?
#
loop_
_entity_poly.entity_id
_entity_poly.type
_entity_poly.pdbx_seq_one_letter_code
_entity_poly.pdbx_strand_id
1 'polypeptide(L)'
;MENLKYLSSKQALFDLAVFRQWYQESLNLKRNRTGAENAWFVFGVSYSGALSAWFRLKFPHLTCGSLASSAVVLAVYNYTDYDKQVGESAGPECKAVLQEITELVDRSLETNKKELKKQFGAAELDIDGDFFYFLADAAVVAFQYGHPDALCTPLVDTKKAGMDLVAAYAKYVKEYFVGTFGVSVETYNQKHLKNTAVNEGSSDRLWWFQVCTEVAYFQVAPSNDTVRSSKIDTIPLRSLQECLWRRHLPRG
;
A
#
# COMPACT_ATOMS: atom_id res chain seq x y z
N MET A 1 18.14 -7.12 12.38
CA MET A 1 16.73 -7.06 12.88
C MET A 1 16.58 -6.34 14.20
N GLU A 2 17.55 -6.40 15.13
CA GLU A 2 17.54 -5.56 16.35
C GLU A 2 17.34 -4.06 16.09
N ASN A 3 17.70 -3.58 14.90
CA ASN A 3 17.60 -2.17 14.53
C ASN A 3 16.16 -1.69 14.24
N LEU A 4 15.22 -2.59 13.89
CA LEU A 4 13.83 -2.19 13.59
C LEU A 4 12.96 -2.03 14.84
N LYS A 5 13.47 -2.38 16.03
CA LYS A 5 12.72 -2.24 17.30
C LYS A 5 12.30 -0.81 17.63
N TYR A 6 12.96 0.18 17.02
CA TYR A 6 12.63 1.60 17.17
C TYR A 6 11.70 2.15 16.08
N LEU A 7 11.46 1.38 15.00
CA LEU A 7 10.56 1.78 13.93
C LEU A 7 9.11 1.64 14.40
N SER A 8 8.53 2.73 14.88
CA SER A 8 7.15 2.80 15.36
C SER A 8 6.56 4.18 15.12
N SER A 9 5.25 4.24 14.94
CA SER A 9 4.44 5.46 14.91
C SER A 9 4.64 6.26 16.19
N LYS A 10 4.76 5.60 17.36
CA LYS A 10 5.08 6.26 18.63
C LYS A 10 6.39 7.05 18.53
N GLN A 11 7.48 6.41 18.11
CA GLN A 11 8.78 7.09 17.99
C GLN A 11 8.72 8.21 16.95
N ALA A 12 8.09 7.97 15.80
CA ALA A 12 7.91 9.01 14.77
C ALA A 12 7.19 10.26 15.32
N LEU A 13 6.18 10.10 16.18
CA LEU A 13 5.49 11.22 16.82
C LEU A 13 6.38 11.99 17.82
N PHE A 14 7.24 11.30 18.57
CA PHE A 14 8.22 11.95 19.45
C PHE A 14 9.30 12.68 18.64
N ASP A 15 9.76 12.10 17.54
CA ASP A 15 10.71 12.74 16.63
C ASP A 15 10.13 14.04 16.06
N LEU A 16 8.85 14.04 15.66
CA LEU A 16 8.15 15.26 15.23
C LEU A 16 8.10 16.33 16.33
N ALA A 17 7.88 15.93 17.59
CA ALA A 17 7.84 16.87 18.72
C ALA A 17 9.21 17.51 18.97
N VAL A 18 10.27 16.70 18.96
CA VAL A 18 11.66 17.17 19.09
C VAL A 18 12.04 18.07 17.93
N PHE A 19 11.73 17.67 16.70
CA PHE A 19 12.01 18.48 15.50
C PHE A 19 11.32 19.84 15.55
N ARG A 20 10.03 19.87 15.90
CA ARG A 20 9.26 21.10 16.05
C ARG A 20 9.92 22.04 17.06
N GLN A 21 10.29 21.52 18.23
CA GLN A 21 10.94 22.32 19.29
C GLN A 21 12.27 22.89 18.80
N TRP A 22 13.12 22.04 18.23
CA TRP A 22 14.41 22.43 17.67
C TRP A 22 14.26 23.51 16.57
N TYR A 23 13.30 23.35 15.66
CA TYR A 23 13.10 24.30 14.58
C TYR A 23 12.54 25.63 15.09
N GLN A 24 11.63 25.61 16.07
CA GLN A 24 11.14 26.81 16.74
C GLN A 24 12.28 27.61 17.37
N GLU A 25 13.18 26.94 18.11
CA GLU A 25 14.37 27.56 18.69
C GLU A 25 15.31 28.12 17.63
N SER A 26 15.56 27.36 16.55
CA SER A 26 16.36 27.80 15.41
C SER A 26 15.78 29.06 14.75
N LEU A 27 14.46 29.14 14.57
CA LEU A 27 13.78 30.32 14.02
C LEU A 27 13.89 31.52 14.94
N ASN A 28 13.74 31.33 16.25
CA ASN A 28 13.87 32.37 17.25
C ASN A 28 15.27 32.98 17.24
N LEU A 29 16.31 32.14 17.22
CA LEU A 29 17.71 32.58 17.12
C LEU A 29 17.95 33.36 15.82
N LYS A 30 17.52 32.84 14.67
CA LYS A 30 17.69 33.50 13.37
C LYS A 30 16.98 34.85 13.27
N ARG A 31 15.88 35.03 13.99
CA ARG A 31 15.08 36.27 13.98
C ARG A 31 15.34 37.18 15.18
N ASN A 32 16.32 36.85 16.02
CA ASN A 32 16.64 37.57 17.25
C ASN A 32 15.40 37.79 18.16
N ARG A 33 14.56 36.75 18.30
CA ARG A 33 13.37 36.74 19.17
C ARG A 33 13.64 35.85 20.37
N THR A 34 13.30 36.33 21.57
CA THR A 34 13.44 35.55 22.81
C THR A 34 12.07 35.03 23.25
N GLY A 35 11.94 33.72 23.48
CA GLY A 35 10.72 33.12 24.03
C GLY A 35 9.47 33.22 23.13
N ALA A 36 9.63 33.59 21.86
CA ALA A 36 8.51 33.67 20.93
C ALA A 36 8.04 32.27 20.52
N GLU A 37 6.74 32.11 20.35
CA GLU A 37 6.12 30.85 19.93
C GLU A 37 5.36 31.08 18.62
N ASN A 38 5.64 30.28 17.60
CA ASN A 38 4.86 30.32 16.35
C ASN A 38 3.69 29.33 16.43
N ALA A 39 2.60 29.64 15.72
CA ALA A 39 1.53 28.68 15.50
C ALA A 39 2.01 27.61 14.51
N TRP A 40 1.90 26.34 14.89
CA TRP A 40 2.28 25.20 14.06
C TRP A 40 1.05 24.43 13.61
N PHE A 41 0.90 24.22 12.31
CA PHE A 41 -0.17 23.41 11.74
C PHE A 41 0.45 22.21 11.03
N VAL A 42 -0.01 21.00 11.33
CA VAL A 42 0.58 19.75 10.82
C VAL A 42 -0.22 19.23 9.64
N PHE A 43 0.46 18.81 8.57
CA PHE A 43 -0.18 18.29 7.37
C PHE A 43 0.33 16.88 7.10
N GLY A 44 -0.54 16.01 6.59
CA GLY A 44 -0.15 14.68 6.15
C GLY A 44 -1.21 14.02 5.27
N VAL A 45 -0.75 13.07 4.47
CA VAL A 45 -1.56 12.22 3.59
C VAL A 45 -1.25 10.73 3.82
N SER A 46 -2.23 9.84 3.71
CA SER A 46 -2.05 8.41 3.92
C SER A 46 -1.52 8.12 5.34
N TYR A 47 -0.46 7.32 5.51
CA TYR A 47 0.17 7.08 6.81
C TYR A 47 0.64 8.37 7.50
N SER A 48 1.21 9.33 6.75
CA SER A 48 1.58 10.62 7.33
C SER A 48 0.36 11.45 7.73
N GLY A 49 -0.81 11.22 7.12
CA GLY A 49 -2.10 11.77 7.57
C GLY A 49 -2.51 11.20 8.92
N ALA A 50 -2.29 9.90 9.14
CA ALA A 50 -2.50 9.28 10.45
C ALA A 50 -1.55 9.89 11.50
N LEU A 51 -0.27 10.06 11.16
CA LEU A 51 0.71 10.76 12.02
C LEU A 51 0.27 12.20 12.31
N SER A 52 -0.23 12.94 11.32
CA SER A 52 -0.73 14.31 11.48
C SER A 52 -1.87 14.38 12.50
N ALA A 53 -2.87 13.51 12.36
CA ALA A 53 -3.98 13.40 13.31
C ALA A 53 -3.50 13.00 14.71
N TRP A 54 -2.65 11.97 14.81
CA TRP A 54 -2.15 11.47 16.09
C TRP A 54 -1.22 12.47 16.77
N PHE A 55 -0.46 13.27 16.03
CA PHE A 55 0.38 14.33 16.59
C PHE A 55 -0.46 15.41 17.25
N ARG A 56 -1.52 15.88 16.58
CA ARG A 56 -2.47 16.82 17.19
C ARG A 56 -3.14 16.24 18.43
N LEU A 57 -3.49 14.96 18.41
CA LEU A 57 -4.12 14.28 19.54
C LEU A 57 -3.17 14.13 20.75
N LYS A 58 -1.90 13.76 20.52
CA LYS A 58 -0.92 13.46 21.59
C LYS A 58 -0.15 14.68 22.07
N PHE A 59 0.10 15.65 21.19
CA PHE A 59 0.85 16.87 21.49
C PHE A 59 0.03 18.13 21.16
N PRO A 60 -1.20 18.29 21.72
CA PRO A 60 -2.05 19.43 21.40
C PRO A 60 -1.46 20.78 21.85
N HIS A 61 -0.46 20.76 22.74
CA HIS A 61 0.30 21.93 23.18
C HIS A 61 1.40 22.36 22.19
N LEU A 62 1.78 21.52 21.22
CA LEU A 62 2.84 21.81 20.23
C LEU A 62 2.31 22.24 18.86
N THR A 63 0.99 22.17 18.65
CA THR A 63 0.35 22.50 17.36
C THR A 63 -1.02 23.14 17.59
N CYS A 64 -1.40 24.10 16.76
CA CYS A 64 -2.73 24.69 16.78
C CYS A 64 -3.77 23.89 15.99
N GLY A 65 -3.36 22.94 15.13
CA GLY A 65 -4.27 22.16 14.30
C GLY A 65 -3.57 21.20 13.34
N SER A 66 -4.33 20.32 12.72
CA SER A 66 -3.82 19.33 11.76
C SER A 66 -4.77 19.10 10.59
N LEU A 67 -4.21 18.88 9.40
CA LEU A 67 -4.91 18.30 8.24
C LEU A 67 -4.44 16.86 8.07
N ALA A 68 -5.39 15.93 8.14
CA ALA A 68 -5.17 14.50 7.99
C ALA A 68 -5.93 14.01 6.75
N SER A 69 -5.30 14.10 5.58
CA SER A 69 -5.92 13.74 4.30
C SER A 69 -5.80 12.24 4.03
N SER A 70 -6.89 11.58 3.63
CA SER A 70 -6.95 10.13 3.36
C SER A 70 -6.21 9.30 4.42
N ALA A 71 -6.37 9.69 5.69
CA ALA A 71 -5.54 9.22 6.78
C ALA A 71 -5.97 7.83 7.25
N VAL A 72 -5.03 6.90 7.27
CA VAL A 72 -5.23 5.52 7.76
C VAL A 72 -5.22 5.45 9.30
N VAL A 73 -6.10 6.23 9.94
CA VAL A 73 -6.17 6.37 11.40
C VAL A 73 -6.69 5.12 12.12
N LEU A 74 -7.44 4.27 11.42
CA LEU A 74 -7.98 3.02 11.93
C LEU A 74 -7.16 1.85 11.40
N ALA A 75 -6.57 1.07 12.31
CA ALA A 75 -5.89 -0.16 11.96
C ALA A 75 -6.91 -1.29 11.71
N VAL A 76 -7.11 -1.64 10.44
CA VAL A 76 -8.05 -2.70 10.03
C VAL A 76 -7.29 -3.97 9.69
N TYR A 77 -7.55 -5.04 10.46
CA TYR A 77 -6.86 -6.31 10.30
C TYR A 77 -7.28 -7.06 9.04
N ASN A 78 -8.59 -7.16 8.79
CA ASN A 78 -9.15 -7.85 7.65
C ASN A 78 -9.91 -6.82 6.82
N TYR A 79 -9.23 -6.18 5.86
CA TYR A 79 -9.77 -4.99 5.20
C TYR A 79 -10.45 -5.31 3.86
N THR A 80 -11.56 -6.04 3.93
CA THR A 80 -12.38 -6.39 2.76
C THR A 80 -13.10 -5.20 2.14
N ASP A 81 -13.47 -4.19 2.95
CA ASP A 81 -14.21 -3.02 2.47
C ASP A 81 -13.38 -2.19 1.46
N TYR A 82 -12.05 -2.29 1.51
CA TYR A 82 -11.20 -1.68 0.50
C TYR A 82 -11.48 -2.24 -0.91
N ASP A 83 -11.64 -3.56 -1.04
CA ASP A 83 -11.96 -4.19 -2.32
C ASP A 83 -13.39 -3.86 -2.78
N LYS A 84 -14.34 -3.84 -1.84
CA LYS A 84 -15.72 -3.44 -2.13
C LYS A 84 -15.77 -2.03 -2.71
N GLN A 85 -15.07 -1.09 -2.08
CA GLN A 85 -14.99 0.29 -2.56
C GLN A 85 -14.35 0.39 -3.95
N VAL A 86 -13.34 -0.43 -4.24
CA VAL A 86 -12.74 -0.51 -5.59
C VAL A 86 -13.76 -1.00 -6.61
N GLY A 87 -14.52 -2.05 -6.28
CA GLY A 87 -15.60 -2.55 -7.12
C GLY A 87 -16.72 -1.52 -7.35
N GLU A 88 -17.09 -0.75 -6.32
CA GLU A 88 -18.05 0.35 -6.45
C GLU A 88 -17.51 1.46 -7.36
N SER A 89 -16.25 1.87 -7.17
CA SER A 89 -15.59 2.90 -7.98
C SER A 89 -15.41 2.49 -9.44
N ALA A 90 -15.24 1.19 -9.72
CA ALA A 90 -15.20 0.66 -11.08
C ALA A 90 -16.54 0.78 -11.80
N GLY A 91 -17.65 0.82 -11.07
CA GLY A 91 -18.97 0.69 -11.64
C GLY A 91 -19.25 -0.72 -12.19
N PRO A 92 -20.52 -1.04 -12.49
CA PRO A 92 -20.95 -2.42 -12.73
C PRO A 92 -20.29 -3.08 -13.95
N GLU A 93 -20.08 -2.34 -15.04
CA GLU A 93 -19.52 -2.89 -16.28
C GLU A 93 -18.04 -3.25 -16.12
N CYS A 94 -17.20 -2.30 -15.66
CA CYS A 94 -15.79 -2.55 -15.45
C CYS A 94 -15.54 -3.56 -14.32
N LYS A 95 -16.33 -3.50 -13.25
CA LYS A 95 -16.27 -4.48 -12.15
C LYS A 95 -16.44 -5.91 -12.66
N ALA A 96 -17.45 -6.17 -13.51
CA ALA A 96 -17.69 -7.49 -14.07
C ALA A 96 -16.49 -7.97 -14.93
N VAL A 97 -15.88 -7.07 -15.69
CA VAL A 97 -14.68 -7.38 -16.49
C VAL A 97 -13.48 -7.69 -15.60
N LEU A 98 -13.26 -6.93 -14.51
CA LEU A 98 -12.19 -7.20 -13.54
C LEU A 98 -12.38 -8.55 -12.82
N GLN A 99 -13.62 -8.89 -12.49
CA GLN A 99 -13.98 -10.20 -11.92
C GLN A 99 -13.64 -11.32 -12.91
N GLU A 100 -14.02 -11.19 -14.18
CA GLU A 100 -13.71 -12.17 -15.22
C GLU A 100 -12.20 -12.32 -15.45
N ILE A 101 -11.45 -11.21 -15.51
CA ILE A 101 -9.98 -11.23 -15.61
C ILE A 101 -9.38 -11.99 -14.44
N THR A 102 -9.85 -11.72 -13.22
CA THR A 102 -9.37 -12.39 -12.01
C THR A 102 -9.60 -13.90 -12.09
N GLU A 103 -10.78 -14.35 -12.51
CA GLU A 103 -11.04 -15.77 -12.70
C GLU A 103 -10.17 -16.41 -13.77
N LEU A 104 -9.94 -15.71 -14.90
CA LEU A 104 -9.08 -16.20 -15.98
C LEU A 104 -7.62 -16.32 -15.52
N VAL A 105 -7.12 -15.34 -14.77
CA VAL A 105 -5.78 -15.36 -14.18
C VAL A 105 -5.66 -16.49 -13.17
N ASP A 106 -6.62 -16.64 -12.25
CA ASP A 106 -6.64 -17.70 -11.24
C ASP A 106 -6.57 -19.10 -11.88
N ARG A 107 -7.36 -19.34 -12.93
CA ARG A 107 -7.34 -20.61 -13.69
C ARG A 107 -6.05 -20.81 -14.48
N SER A 108 -5.56 -19.77 -15.14
CA SER A 108 -4.34 -19.83 -15.94
C SER A 108 -3.09 -20.10 -15.07
N LEU A 109 -3.08 -19.60 -13.83
CA LEU A 109 -1.99 -19.86 -12.90
C LEU A 109 -1.88 -21.34 -12.51
N GLU A 110 -2.97 -22.11 -12.54
CA GLU A 110 -2.98 -23.54 -12.20
C GLU A 110 -2.33 -24.42 -13.28
N THR A 111 -2.31 -23.95 -14.53
CA THR A 111 -1.86 -24.74 -15.69
C THR A 111 -0.64 -24.14 -16.40
N ASN A 112 -0.47 -22.82 -16.38
CA ASN A 112 0.56 -22.10 -17.15
C ASN A 112 1.22 -20.96 -16.35
N LYS A 113 1.47 -21.17 -15.06
CA LYS A 113 2.05 -20.20 -14.12
C LYS A 113 3.23 -19.40 -14.68
N LYS A 114 4.23 -20.07 -15.25
CA LYS A 114 5.48 -19.43 -15.69
C LYS A 114 5.24 -18.45 -16.83
N GLU A 115 4.49 -18.86 -17.85
CA GLU A 115 4.22 -18.00 -19.00
C GLU A 115 3.27 -16.86 -18.61
N LEU A 116 2.27 -17.13 -17.76
CA LEU A 116 1.37 -16.08 -17.27
C LEU A 116 2.15 -14.99 -16.52
N LYS A 117 2.98 -15.36 -15.52
CA LYS A 117 3.76 -14.36 -14.77
C LYS A 117 4.71 -13.58 -15.68
N LYS A 118 5.31 -14.23 -16.68
CA LYS A 118 6.13 -13.57 -17.70
C LYS A 118 5.32 -12.60 -18.56
N GLN A 119 4.09 -12.93 -18.95
CA GLN A 119 3.21 -12.06 -19.73
C GLN A 119 2.97 -10.71 -19.03
N PHE A 120 2.82 -10.75 -17.70
CA PHE A 120 2.67 -9.59 -16.81
C PHE A 120 3.99 -8.90 -16.43
N GLY A 121 5.15 -9.41 -16.88
CA GLY A 121 6.45 -8.85 -16.50
C GLY A 121 6.84 -9.12 -15.05
N ALA A 122 6.25 -10.14 -14.41
CA ALA A 122 6.42 -10.45 -13.00
C ALA A 122 6.92 -11.89 -12.76
N ALA A 123 7.80 -12.38 -13.65
CA ALA A 123 8.31 -13.75 -13.61
C ALA A 123 9.13 -14.07 -12.34
N GLU A 124 9.69 -13.04 -11.69
CA GLU A 124 10.44 -13.14 -10.43
C GLU A 124 9.57 -13.39 -9.19
N LEU A 125 8.25 -13.18 -9.28
CA LEU A 125 7.33 -13.47 -8.19
C LEU A 125 7.09 -14.98 -8.13
N ASP A 126 7.94 -15.71 -7.41
CA ASP A 126 7.81 -17.17 -7.28
C ASP A 126 6.54 -17.59 -6.53
N ILE A 127 6.16 -16.81 -5.52
CA ILE A 127 5.00 -17.06 -4.67
C ILE A 127 3.74 -16.53 -5.36
N ASP A 128 2.68 -17.33 -5.38
CA ASP A 128 1.45 -16.97 -6.10
C ASP A 128 0.67 -15.87 -5.42
N GLY A 129 0.70 -15.83 -4.08
CA GLY A 129 0.15 -14.71 -3.31
C GLY A 129 0.76 -13.36 -3.68
N ASP A 130 2.08 -13.30 -3.95
CA ASP A 130 2.77 -12.08 -4.36
C ASP A 130 2.25 -11.59 -5.70
N PHE A 131 2.12 -12.52 -6.63
CA PHE A 131 1.62 -12.24 -7.96
C PHE A 131 0.17 -11.77 -7.92
N PHE A 132 -0.69 -12.44 -7.15
CA PHE A 132 -2.08 -12.00 -6.98
C PHE A 132 -2.18 -10.61 -6.35
N TYR A 133 -1.37 -10.33 -5.32
CA TYR A 133 -1.38 -9.03 -4.67
C TYR A 133 -0.87 -7.93 -5.60
N PHE A 134 0.20 -8.19 -6.37
CA PHE A 134 0.70 -7.28 -7.40
C PHE A 134 -0.37 -6.92 -8.44
N LEU A 135 -1.10 -7.92 -8.93
CA LEU A 135 -2.19 -7.68 -9.88
C LEU A 135 -3.37 -6.94 -9.25
N ALA A 136 -3.72 -7.25 -8.00
CA ALA A 136 -4.79 -6.53 -7.32
C ALA A 136 -4.43 -5.05 -7.15
N ASP A 137 -3.19 -4.75 -6.75
CA ASP A 137 -2.72 -3.39 -6.52
C ASP A 137 -2.64 -2.59 -7.83
N ALA A 138 -2.27 -3.25 -8.93
CA ALA A 138 -2.27 -2.63 -10.26
C ALA A 138 -3.66 -2.09 -10.66
N ALA A 139 -4.73 -2.83 -10.36
CA ALA A 139 -6.10 -2.38 -10.60
C ALA A 139 -6.47 -1.23 -9.63
N VAL A 140 -6.15 -1.40 -8.34
CA VAL A 140 -6.43 -0.42 -7.28
C VAL A 140 -5.86 0.96 -7.62
N VAL A 141 -4.63 1.03 -8.14
CA VAL A 141 -3.95 2.30 -8.41
C VAL A 141 -4.72 3.19 -9.39
N ALA A 142 -5.38 2.62 -10.40
CA ALA A 142 -6.23 3.41 -11.31
C ALA A 142 -7.34 4.16 -10.54
N PHE A 143 -8.00 3.49 -9.59
CA PHE A 143 -9.07 4.12 -8.81
C PHE A 143 -8.52 5.06 -7.75
N GLN A 144 -7.46 4.64 -7.05
CA GLN A 144 -6.88 5.39 -5.94
C GLN A 144 -6.34 6.76 -6.39
N TYR A 145 -5.77 6.84 -7.60
CA TYR A 145 -5.22 8.08 -8.16
C TYR A 145 -6.17 8.78 -9.14
N GLY A 146 -7.44 8.37 -9.20
CA GLY A 146 -8.47 9.08 -9.98
C GLY A 146 -8.32 8.94 -11.49
N HIS A 147 -7.80 7.81 -11.96
CA HIS A 147 -7.64 7.46 -13.37
C HIS A 147 -8.32 6.12 -13.74
N PRO A 148 -9.60 5.90 -13.38
CA PRO A 148 -10.29 4.65 -13.68
C PRO A 148 -10.35 4.37 -15.19
N ASP A 149 -10.45 5.40 -16.03
CA ASP A 149 -10.54 5.26 -17.49
C ASP A 149 -9.29 4.67 -18.13
N ALA A 150 -8.11 4.82 -17.49
CA ALA A 150 -6.88 4.21 -17.96
C ALA A 150 -6.90 2.67 -17.87
N LEU A 151 -7.72 2.14 -16.95
CA LEU A 151 -7.92 0.71 -16.73
C LEU A 151 -9.22 0.23 -17.38
N CYS A 152 -10.35 0.87 -17.07
CA CYS A 152 -11.67 0.37 -17.37
C CYS A 152 -12.02 0.45 -18.86
N THR A 153 -11.79 1.59 -19.50
CA THR A 153 -12.10 1.79 -20.93
C THR A 153 -11.44 0.72 -21.82
N PRO A 154 -10.11 0.50 -21.78
CA PRO A 154 -9.48 -0.49 -22.64
C PRO A 154 -9.93 -1.92 -22.33
N LEU A 155 -10.20 -2.26 -21.07
CA LEU A 155 -10.66 -3.60 -20.69
C LEU A 155 -12.09 -3.87 -21.14
N VAL A 156 -13.00 -2.91 -20.96
CA VAL A 156 -14.40 -3.01 -21.42
C VAL A 156 -14.47 -3.10 -22.94
N ASP A 157 -13.70 -2.29 -23.66
CA ASP A 157 -13.65 -2.35 -25.12
C ASP A 157 -13.07 -3.69 -25.61
N THR A 158 -12.04 -4.21 -24.93
CA THR A 158 -11.48 -5.54 -25.20
C THR A 158 -12.53 -6.63 -25.01
N LYS A 159 -13.33 -6.56 -23.93
CA LYS A 159 -14.44 -7.50 -23.70
C LYS A 159 -15.47 -7.44 -24.82
N LYS A 160 -15.91 -6.23 -25.21
CA LYS A 160 -16.90 -6.02 -26.27
C LYS A 160 -16.43 -6.55 -27.62
N ALA A 161 -15.13 -6.43 -27.90
CA ALA A 161 -14.52 -6.95 -29.11
C ALA A 161 -14.24 -8.47 -29.08
N GLY A 162 -14.49 -9.16 -27.95
CA GLY A 162 -14.20 -10.59 -27.82
C GLY A 162 -12.70 -10.92 -27.84
N MET A 163 -11.86 -9.96 -27.46
CA MET A 163 -10.40 -10.10 -27.43
C MET A 163 -9.89 -10.66 -26.09
N ASP A 164 -8.61 -11.00 -26.03
CA ASP A 164 -7.98 -11.57 -24.84
C ASP A 164 -7.85 -10.51 -23.71
N LEU A 165 -8.72 -10.65 -22.71
CA LEU A 165 -8.74 -9.81 -21.51
C LEU A 165 -7.48 -9.92 -20.66
N VAL A 166 -6.88 -11.10 -20.55
CA VAL A 166 -5.67 -11.30 -19.74
C VAL A 166 -4.50 -10.58 -20.41
N ALA A 167 -4.39 -10.68 -21.73
CA ALA A 167 -3.39 -9.93 -22.49
C ALA A 167 -3.58 -8.41 -22.39
N ALA A 168 -4.82 -7.93 -22.48
CA ALA A 168 -5.13 -6.51 -22.31
C ALA A 168 -4.78 -6.01 -20.91
N TYR A 169 -5.10 -6.79 -19.87
CA TYR A 169 -4.75 -6.43 -18.50
C TYR A 169 -3.23 -6.46 -18.27
N ALA A 170 -2.53 -7.47 -18.80
CA ALA A 170 -1.07 -7.52 -18.73
C ALA A 170 -0.42 -6.32 -19.42
N LYS A 171 -1.00 -5.84 -20.53
CA LYS A 171 -0.55 -4.61 -21.18
C LYS A 171 -0.72 -3.39 -20.26
N TYR A 172 -1.90 -3.21 -19.66
CA TYR A 172 -2.16 -2.15 -18.68
C TYR A 172 -1.16 -2.21 -17.51
N VAL A 173 -0.94 -3.40 -16.94
CA VAL A 173 -0.01 -3.58 -15.80
C VAL A 173 1.41 -3.12 -16.17
N LYS A 174 1.90 -3.48 -17.36
CA LYS A 174 3.26 -3.12 -17.77
C LYS A 174 3.40 -1.65 -18.16
N GLU A 175 2.47 -1.13 -18.95
CA GLU A 175 2.59 0.20 -19.55
C GLU A 175 2.14 1.30 -18.58
N TYR A 176 1.05 1.06 -17.86
CA TYR A 176 0.46 2.05 -16.96
C TYR A 176 0.96 1.87 -15.52
N PHE A 177 0.70 0.72 -14.90
CA PHE A 177 1.06 0.53 -13.49
C PHE A 177 2.57 0.56 -13.26
N VAL A 178 3.34 -0.29 -13.95
CA VAL A 178 4.81 -0.28 -13.85
C VAL A 178 5.39 0.93 -14.57
N GLY A 179 5.00 1.16 -15.83
CA GLY A 179 5.61 2.18 -16.69
C GLY A 179 5.36 3.63 -16.27
N THR A 180 4.17 3.96 -15.74
CA THR A 180 3.81 5.34 -15.36
C THR A 180 4.07 5.60 -13.87
N PHE A 181 3.74 4.66 -12.98
CA PHE A 181 3.95 4.85 -11.54
C PHE A 181 5.34 4.43 -11.05
N GLY A 182 6.15 3.79 -11.91
CA GLY A 182 7.51 3.37 -11.55
C GLY A 182 7.54 2.28 -10.47
N VAL A 183 6.45 1.52 -10.34
CA VAL A 183 6.33 0.46 -9.33
C VAL A 183 7.28 -0.68 -9.69
N SER A 184 8.17 -1.02 -8.76
CA SER A 184 9.05 -2.18 -8.92
C SER A 184 8.34 -3.46 -8.46
N VAL A 185 8.35 -4.48 -9.32
CA VAL A 185 7.82 -5.82 -9.00
C VAL A 185 8.52 -6.42 -7.78
N GLU A 186 9.80 -6.12 -7.56
CA GLU A 186 10.58 -6.60 -6.42
C GLU A 186 9.97 -6.21 -5.06
N THR A 187 9.22 -5.10 -4.99
CA THR A 187 8.57 -4.63 -3.75
C THR A 187 7.43 -5.54 -3.28
N TYR A 188 6.93 -6.41 -4.17
CA TYR A 188 5.94 -7.45 -3.88
C TYR A 188 6.58 -8.81 -3.57
N ASN A 189 7.87 -8.97 -3.86
CA ASN A 189 8.56 -10.25 -3.73
C ASN A 189 8.97 -10.49 -2.28
N GLN A 190 8.31 -11.44 -1.60
CA GLN A 190 8.63 -11.69 -0.18
C GLN A 190 10.10 -12.06 0.02
N LYS A 191 10.73 -12.74 -0.95
CA LYS A 191 12.16 -13.12 -0.85
C LYS A 191 13.07 -11.90 -0.88
N HIS A 192 12.73 -10.90 -1.70
CA HIS A 192 13.44 -9.63 -1.76
C HIS A 192 13.28 -8.85 -0.45
N LEU A 193 12.06 -8.78 0.09
CA LEU A 193 11.76 -8.06 1.32
C LEU A 193 12.49 -8.62 2.56
N LYS A 194 12.90 -9.90 2.55
CA LYS A 194 13.72 -10.51 3.62
C LYS A 194 15.16 -10.02 3.63
N ASN A 195 15.64 -9.48 2.51
CA ASN A 195 17.01 -9.01 2.41
C ASN A 195 17.19 -7.82 3.37
N THR A 196 18.14 -7.91 4.29
CA THR A 196 18.40 -6.87 5.30
C THR A 196 19.43 -5.84 4.85
N ALA A 197 19.99 -5.95 3.64
CA ALA A 197 20.86 -4.94 3.08
C ALA A 197 20.13 -3.59 3.00
N VAL A 198 20.83 -2.50 3.27
CA VAL A 198 20.30 -1.14 3.13
C VAL A 198 20.66 -0.63 1.74
N ASN A 199 19.64 -0.32 0.95
CA ASN A 199 19.71 0.16 -0.43
C ASN A 199 18.51 1.08 -0.71
N GLU A 200 18.43 1.65 -1.90
CA GLU A 200 17.34 2.58 -2.28
C GLU A 200 15.94 1.93 -2.19
N GLY A 201 15.81 0.62 -2.40
CA GLY A 201 14.57 -0.15 -2.25
C GLY A 201 14.22 -0.57 -0.82
N SER A 202 14.96 -0.11 0.19
CA SER A 202 14.75 -0.54 1.58
C SER A 202 13.50 0.05 2.22
N SER A 203 12.89 1.10 1.65
CA SER A 203 11.69 1.75 2.17
C SER A 203 10.49 0.81 2.28
N ASP A 204 10.29 -0.05 1.28
CA ASP A 204 9.14 -0.97 1.24
C ASP A 204 9.19 -1.97 2.39
N ARG A 205 10.39 -2.46 2.72
CA ARG A 205 10.61 -3.31 3.89
C ARG A 205 10.25 -2.59 5.20
N LEU A 206 10.60 -1.30 5.33
CA LEU A 206 10.26 -0.51 6.51
C LEU A 206 8.74 -0.32 6.62
N TRP A 207 8.08 0.01 5.50
CA TRP A 207 6.63 0.14 5.45
C TRP A 207 5.93 -1.17 5.82
N TRP A 208 6.36 -2.29 5.24
CA TRP A 208 5.79 -3.60 5.55
C TRP A 208 5.99 -4.03 7.00
N PHE A 209 7.14 -3.68 7.60
CA PHE A 209 7.34 -3.86 9.03
C PHE A 209 6.29 -3.12 9.86
N GLN A 210 5.98 -1.87 9.50
CA GLN A 210 4.95 -1.08 10.20
C GLN A 210 3.53 -1.63 10.01
N VAL A 211 3.19 -2.08 8.80
CA VAL A 211 1.93 -2.78 8.50
C VAL A 211 1.77 -4.02 9.39
N CYS A 212 2.81 -4.83 9.50
CA CYS A 212 2.79 -6.04 10.31
C CYS A 212 2.76 -5.79 11.83
N THR A 213 3.21 -4.62 12.28
CA THR A 213 3.43 -4.37 13.72
C THR A 213 2.43 -3.39 14.32
N GLU A 214 1.91 -2.42 13.59
CA GLU A 214 1.11 -1.36 14.19
C GLU A 214 -0.15 -1.03 13.39
N VAL A 215 -0.02 -0.76 12.09
CA VAL A 215 -1.10 -0.12 11.32
C VAL A 215 -2.07 -1.11 10.69
N ALA A 216 -1.74 -2.40 10.69
CA ALA A 216 -2.49 -3.43 9.95
C ALA A 216 -2.66 -2.98 8.49
N TYR A 217 -3.86 -3.07 7.89
CA TYR A 217 -4.17 -2.71 6.50
C TYR A 217 -4.00 -3.85 5.48
N PHE A 218 -4.30 -5.08 5.89
CA PHE A 218 -4.31 -6.23 4.99
C PHE A 218 -5.55 -6.18 4.09
N GLN A 219 -5.36 -5.70 2.86
CA GLN A 219 -6.41 -5.58 1.84
C GLN A 219 -6.71 -6.96 1.22
N VAL A 220 -7.66 -7.68 1.81
CA VAL A 220 -8.01 -9.04 1.40
C VAL A 220 -9.30 -9.09 0.60
N ALA A 221 -9.48 -10.17 -0.14
CA ALA A 221 -10.71 -10.43 -0.88
C ALA A 221 -11.92 -10.60 0.07
N PRO A 222 -13.06 -9.95 -0.17
CA PRO A 222 -14.32 -10.31 0.48
C PRO A 222 -14.75 -11.74 0.09
N SER A 223 -15.60 -12.35 0.92
CA SER A 223 -16.13 -13.70 0.69
C SER A 223 -16.97 -13.83 -0.59
N ASN A 224 -17.52 -12.72 -1.06
CA ASN A 224 -18.34 -12.61 -2.26
C ASN A 224 -18.03 -11.30 -2.97
N ASP A 225 -18.30 -11.26 -4.28
CA ASP A 225 -18.28 -10.03 -5.06
C ASP A 225 -16.91 -9.30 -5.08
N THR A 226 -15.83 -10.08 -4.94
CA THR A 226 -14.44 -9.61 -4.97
C THR A 226 -13.99 -9.26 -6.38
N VAL A 227 -13.24 -8.17 -6.56
CA VAL A 227 -12.56 -7.84 -7.83
C VAL A 227 -11.10 -8.30 -7.86
N ARG A 228 -10.59 -8.79 -6.73
CA ARG A 228 -9.27 -9.42 -6.59
C ARG A 228 -9.39 -10.92 -6.39
N SER A 229 -8.29 -11.66 -6.58
CA SER A 229 -8.28 -13.11 -6.36
C SER A 229 -8.71 -13.46 -4.93
N SER A 230 -9.64 -14.41 -4.81
CA SER A 230 -10.10 -14.95 -3.51
C SER A 230 -8.97 -15.61 -2.71
N LYS A 231 -7.85 -15.94 -3.38
CA LYS A 231 -6.63 -16.49 -2.78
C LYS A 231 -5.81 -15.42 -2.03
N ILE A 232 -6.18 -14.13 -2.11
CA ILE A 232 -5.59 -13.04 -1.31
C ILE A 232 -6.31 -12.94 0.03
N ASP A 233 -5.84 -13.69 1.01
CA ASP A 233 -6.28 -13.59 2.40
C ASP A 233 -5.16 -13.12 3.34
N THR A 234 -5.46 -13.06 4.64
CA THR A 234 -4.49 -12.53 5.62
C THR A 234 -3.27 -13.43 5.79
N ILE A 235 -3.31 -14.71 5.41
CA ILE A 235 -2.19 -15.64 5.58
C ILE A 235 -1.08 -15.40 4.54
N PRO A 236 -1.34 -15.41 3.22
CA PRO A 236 -0.39 -15.04 2.19
C PRO A 236 0.09 -13.60 2.35
N LEU A 237 -0.78 -12.65 2.72
CA LEU A 237 -0.34 -11.27 2.98
C LEU A 237 0.60 -11.20 4.18
N ARG A 238 0.32 -11.93 5.27
CA ARG A 238 1.27 -12.03 6.39
C ARG A 238 2.59 -12.66 5.99
N SER A 239 2.58 -13.63 5.07
CA SER A 239 3.81 -14.24 4.57
C SER A 239 4.58 -13.27 3.67
N LEU A 240 3.86 -12.53 2.80
CA LEU A 240 4.35 -11.49 1.90
C LEU A 240 5.05 -10.38 2.65
N GLN A 241 4.51 -10.06 3.81
CA GLN A 241 4.91 -8.92 4.60
C GLN A 241 5.82 -9.33 5.77
N GLU A 242 6.25 -10.60 5.82
CA GLU A 242 7.09 -11.16 6.88
C GLU A 242 6.57 -10.93 8.31
N CYS A 243 5.25 -10.88 8.51
CA CYS A 243 4.66 -10.72 9.85
C CYS A 243 5.03 -11.87 10.82
N LEU A 244 5.64 -12.94 10.31
CA LEU A 244 6.18 -14.09 11.05
C LEU A 244 7.31 -13.72 12.01
N TRP A 245 7.97 -12.56 11.86
CA TRP A 245 9.08 -12.13 12.72
C TRP A 245 8.67 -11.63 14.11
N ARG A 246 7.35 -11.51 14.38
CA ARG A 246 6.81 -11.28 15.73
C ARG A 246 6.93 -12.49 16.67
N ARG A 247 7.30 -13.69 16.20
CA ARG A 247 7.47 -14.85 17.10
C ARG A 247 8.66 -14.72 18.06
N HIS A 248 9.51 -13.69 17.94
CA HIS A 248 10.73 -13.56 18.76
C HIS A 248 10.83 -12.26 19.59
N LEU A 249 9.81 -11.40 19.59
CA LEU A 249 9.76 -10.26 20.52
C LEU A 249 8.98 -10.65 21.78
N PRO A 250 9.58 -10.56 22.99
CA PRO A 250 8.87 -10.88 24.22
C PRO A 250 7.67 -9.94 24.37
N ARG A 251 6.52 -10.51 24.73
CA ARG A 251 5.35 -9.73 25.15
C ARG A 251 5.72 -9.04 26.46
N GLY A 252 6.00 -7.75 26.38
CA GLY A 252 6.08 -6.86 27.55
C GLY A 252 4.70 -6.38 27.97
#